data_AF-A0A7V2JE98-F1
#
_entry.id   AF-A0A7V2JE98-F1
#
_cell.length_a   1.000
_cell.length_b   1.000
_cell.length_c   1.000
_cell.angle_alpha   90.00
_cell.angle_beta   90.00
_cell.angle_gamma   90.00
#
_symmetry.space_group_name_H-M   'P 1'
#
loop_
_entity.id
_entity.type
_entity.pdbx_description
1 polymer ?
#
loop_
_entity_poly.entity_id
_entity_poly.type
_entity_poly.pdbx_seq_one_letter_code
_entity_poly.pdbx_strand_id
1 'polypeptide(L)'
;MKSRSLIESFKFAIDGLSFAFKTERNLRIQAVIGLIVIVTSISIDLKNLELLWIFFAIVVVIGGELLNTVIEKICDLLSEHNYNSTVKVIKDISAGLVLTVSVFSIMVGVMIFGKRFLRFPDFIAFFVYGIFVIYFLISSVSKKRTK
;
A
#
# COMPACT_ATOMS: atom_id res chain seq x y z
N MET A 1 13.47 -28.59 -10.18
CA MET A 1 12.17 -28.24 -9.56
C MET A 1 11.09 -29.08 -10.24
N LYS A 2 10.37 -29.92 -9.49
CA LYS A 2 9.27 -30.78 -10.00
C LYS A 2 8.19 -29.88 -10.65
N SER A 3 7.59 -30.29 -11.77
CA SER A 3 6.47 -29.55 -12.37
C SER A 3 5.32 -29.54 -11.35
N ARG A 4 5.06 -28.37 -10.75
CA ARG A 4 4.01 -28.21 -9.75
C ARG A 4 2.67 -28.17 -10.47
N SER A 5 1.68 -28.87 -9.94
CA SER A 5 0.31 -28.71 -10.44
C SER A 5 -0.18 -27.29 -10.14
N LEU A 6 -1.06 -26.75 -10.98
CA LEU A 6 -1.63 -25.42 -10.77
C LEU A 6 -2.26 -25.28 -9.38
N ILE A 7 -2.95 -26.33 -8.92
CA ILE A 7 -3.59 -26.40 -7.60
C ILE A 7 -2.56 -26.23 -6.47
N GLU A 8 -1.39 -26.87 -6.61
CA GLU A 8 -0.32 -26.78 -5.63
C GLU A 8 0.27 -25.36 -5.54
N SER A 9 0.44 -24.69 -6.68
CA SER A 9 0.89 -23.29 -6.73
C SER A 9 -0.10 -22.34 -6.04
N PHE A 10 -1.40 -22.51 -6.26
CA PHE A 10 -2.44 -21.73 -5.57
C PHE A 10 -2.41 -21.98 -4.06
N LYS A 11 -2.28 -23.24 -3.64
CA LYS A 11 -2.18 -23.58 -2.22
C LYS A 11 -1.01 -22.85 -1.55
N PHE A 12 0.18 -22.87 -2.15
CA PHE A 12 1.33 -22.16 -1.60
C PHE A 12 1.15 -20.64 -1.53
N ALA A 13 0.52 -20.04 -2.54
CA ALA A 13 0.22 -18.61 -2.53
C ALA A 13 -0.76 -18.25 -1.40
N ILE A 14 -1.81 -19.07 -1.20
CA ILE A 14 -2.79 -18.89 -0.12
C ILE A 14 -2.13 -19.08 1.25
N ASP A 15 -1.28 -20.09 1.41
CA ASP A 15 -0.55 -20.33 2.66
C ASP A 15 0.36 -19.14 3.00
N GLY A 16 1.05 -18.57 1.99
CA GLY A 16 1.87 -17.37 2.14
C GLY A 16 1.07 -16.13 2.56
N LEU A 17 -0.08 -15.89 1.91
CA LEU A 17 -0.99 -14.81 2.30
C LEU A 17 -1.52 -15.01 3.72
N SER A 18 -1.98 -16.22 4.06
CA SER A 18 -2.49 -16.57 5.38
C SER A 18 -1.44 -16.35 6.47
N PHE A 19 -0.18 -16.71 6.19
CA PHE A 19 0.94 -16.43 7.08
C PHE A 19 1.11 -14.92 7.31
N ALA A 20 1.25 -14.13 6.25
CA ALA A 20 1.41 -12.68 6.36
C ALA A 20 0.24 -12.01 7.11
N PHE A 21 -0.99 -12.43 6.83
CA PHE A 21 -2.17 -11.93 7.54
C PHE A 21 -2.17 -12.24 9.04
N LYS A 22 -1.54 -13.34 9.47
CA LYS A 22 -1.46 -13.70 10.89
C LYS A 22 -0.32 -12.96 11.59
N THR A 23 0.81 -12.75 10.93
CA THR A 23 2.00 -12.13 11.54
C THR A 23 1.93 -10.62 11.51
N GLU A 24 1.45 -10.02 10.42
CA GLU A 24 1.54 -8.58 10.21
C GLU A 24 0.31 -7.85 10.75
N ARG A 25 0.54 -6.96 11.72
CA ARG A 25 -0.53 -6.13 12.31
C ARG A 25 -1.05 -5.10 11.32
N ASN A 26 -0.16 -4.43 10.58
CA ASN A 26 -0.52 -3.39 9.62
C ASN A 26 -1.39 -3.94 8.49
N LEU A 27 -1.03 -5.10 7.95
CA LEU A 27 -1.80 -5.80 6.92
C LEU A 27 -3.25 -6.06 7.38
N ARG A 28 -3.43 -6.54 8.62
CA ARG A 28 -4.78 -6.75 9.19
C ARG A 28 -5.56 -5.44 9.34
N ILE A 29 -4.92 -4.38 9.81
CA ILE A 29 -5.55 -3.07 9.95
C ILE A 29 -5.98 -2.53 8.58
N GLN A 30 -5.08 -2.56 7.59
CA GLN A 30 -5.37 -2.11 6.22
C GLN A 30 -6.49 -2.93 5.58
N ALA A 31 -6.53 -4.25 5.81
CA ALA A 31 -7.60 -5.10 5.30
C ALA A 31 -8.96 -4.79 5.94
N VAL A 32 -9.01 -4.56 7.26
CA VAL A 32 -10.24 -4.15 7.94
C VAL A 32 -10.72 -2.78 7.46
N ILE A 33 -9.82 -1.81 7.34
CA ILE A 33 -10.13 -0.48 6.79
C ILE A 33 -10.63 -0.60 5.36
N GLY A 34 -9.95 -1.38 4.51
CA GLY A 34 -10.36 -1.63 3.13
C GLY A 34 -11.75 -2.25 3.05
N LEU A 35 -12.08 -3.21 3.92
CA LEU A 35 -13.41 -3.79 4.00
C LEU A 35 -14.48 -2.75 4.36
N ILE A 36 -14.22 -1.90 5.36
CA ILE A 36 -15.12 -0.81 5.75
C ILE A 36 -15.33 0.16 4.58
N VAL A 37 -14.27 0.50 3.86
CA VAL A 37 -14.31 1.39 2.70
C VAL A 37 -15.14 0.77 1.56
N ILE A 38 -14.98 -0.53 1.28
CA ILE A 38 -15.78 -1.24 0.27
C ILE A 38 -17.26 -1.25 0.64
N VAL A 39 -17.58 -1.62 1.89
CA VAL A 39 -18.98 -1.63 2.37
C VAL A 39 -19.60 -0.25 2.29
N THR A 40 -18.86 0.78 2.68
CA THR A 40 -19.30 2.18 2.57
C THR A 40 -19.54 2.58 1.11
N SER A 41 -18.62 2.19 0.22
CA SER A 41 -18.69 2.49 -1.21
C SER A 41 -19.90 1.87 -1.91
N ILE A 42 -20.24 0.64 -1.54
CA ILE A 42 -21.44 -0.06 -2.04
C ILE A 42 -22.70 0.59 -1.47
N SER A 43 -22.69 0.97 -0.19
CA SER A 43 -23.88 1.56 0.48
C SER A 43 -24.30 2.92 -0.07
N ILE A 44 -23.41 3.64 -0.75
CA ILE A 44 -23.67 4.96 -1.30
C ILE A 44 -23.83 4.98 -2.83
N ASP A 45 -23.94 3.81 -3.48
CA ASP A 45 -24.09 3.65 -4.93
C ASP A 45 -23.05 4.45 -5.73
N LEU A 46 -21.78 4.20 -5.47
CA LEU A 46 -20.69 4.74 -6.30
C LEU A 46 -20.73 4.17 -7.71
N LYS A 47 -20.28 4.97 -8.69
CA LYS A 47 -20.15 4.51 -10.08
C LYS A 47 -19.10 3.40 -10.19
N ASN A 48 -19.26 2.51 -11.17
CA ASN A 48 -18.32 1.41 -11.41
C ASN A 48 -16.85 1.85 -11.49
N LEU A 49 -16.57 3.00 -12.12
CA LEU A 49 -15.20 3.53 -12.19
C LEU A 49 -14.67 4.00 -10.82
N GLU A 50 -15.53 4.58 -9.98
CA GLU A 50 -15.16 5.01 -8.63
C GLU A 50 -14.88 3.80 -7.74
N LEU A 51 -15.71 2.76 -7.83
CA LEU A 51 -15.49 1.47 -7.16
C LEU A 51 -14.18 0.80 -7.60
N LEU A 52 -13.86 0.84 -8.89
CA LEU A 52 -12.62 0.28 -9.42
C LEU A 52 -11.40 1.00 -8.84
N TRP A 53 -11.44 2.33 -8.73
CA TRP A 53 -10.36 3.12 -8.12
C TRP A 53 -10.20 2.83 -6.62
N ILE A 54 -11.31 2.69 -5.88
CA ILE A 54 -11.29 2.28 -4.47
C ILE A 54 -10.66 0.90 -4.32
N PHE A 55 -11.09 -0.08 -5.13
CA PHE A 55 -10.54 -1.43 -5.09
C PHE A 55 -9.04 -1.44 -5.43
N PHE A 56 -8.65 -0.69 -6.47
CA PHE A 56 -7.25 -0.54 -6.86
C PHE A 56 -6.41 0.06 -5.74
N ALA A 57 -6.88 1.13 -5.10
CA ALA A 57 -6.19 1.74 -3.96
C ALA A 57 -5.96 0.74 -2.81
N ILE A 58 -6.98 -0.04 -2.45
CA ILE A 58 -6.88 -1.07 -1.39
C ILE A 58 -5.87 -2.15 -1.77
N VAL A 59 -5.94 -2.67 -2.99
CA VAL A 59 -5.04 -3.74 -3.47
C VAL A 59 -3.59 -3.26 -3.50
N VAL A 60 -3.32 -2.04 -3.95
CA VAL A 60 -1.97 -1.49 -4.02
C VAL A 60 -1.39 -1.24 -2.62
N VAL A 61 -2.20 -0.80 -1.65
CA VAL A 61 -1.77 -0.66 -0.24
C VAL A 61 -1.41 -2.02 0.36
N ILE A 62 -2.30 -3.02 0.22
CA ILE A 62 -2.05 -4.38 0.68
C ILE A 62 -0.81 -4.98 0.00
N GLY A 63 -0.66 -4.79 -1.31
CA GLY A 63 0.50 -5.24 -2.07
C GLY A 63 1.80 -4.59 -1.59
N GLY A 64 1.76 -3.28 -1.30
CA GLY A 64 2.89 -2.56 -0.71
C GLY A 64 3.30 -3.12 0.65
N GLU A 65 2.33 -3.40 1.53
CA GLU A 65 2.60 -3.99 2.85
C GLU A 65 3.19 -5.40 2.75
N LEU A 66 2.66 -6.24 1.85
CA LEU A 66 3.20 -7.58 1.60
C LEU A 66 4.64 -7.53 1.07
N LEU A 67 4.93 -6.60 0.14
CA LEU A 67 6.29 -6.37 -0.34
C LEU A 67 7.20 -5.90 0.80
N ASN A 68 6.70 -5.05 1.69
CA ASN A 68 7.45 -4.62 2.86
C ASN A 68 7.82 -5.79 3.78
N THR A 69 6.87 -6.67 4.07
CA THR A 69 7.12 -7.88 4.85
C THR A 69 8.13 -8.81 4.18
N VAL A 70 8.05 -9.01 2.86
CA VAL A 70 9.03 -9.82 2.11
C VAL A 70 10.43 -9.23 2.25
N ILE A 71 10.57 -7.91 2.06
CA ILE A 71 11.85 -7.22 2.19
C ILE A 71 12.39 -7.30 3.62
N GLU A 72 11.54 -7.12 4.63
CA GLU A 72 11.91 -7.25 6.03
C GLU A 72 12.45 -8.64 6.35
N LYS A 73 11.76 -9.72 5.94
CA LYS A 73 12.21 -11.10 6.18
C LYS A 73 13.53 -11.41 5.48
N ILE A 74 13.71 -10.96 4.24
CA ILE A 74 14.99 -11.12 3.52
C ILE A 74 16.11 -10.37 4.25
N CYS A 75 15.85 -9.14 4.69
CA CYS A 75 16.82 -8.32 5.41
C CYS A 75 17.19 -8.92 6.78
N ASP A 76 16.22 -9.48 7.50
CA ASP A 76 16.44 -10.14 8.79
C ASP A 76 17.36 -11.35 8.61
N LEU A 77 17.09 -12.20 7.60
CA LEU A 77 17.95 -13.32 7.21
C LEU A 77 19.39 -12.89 6.90
N LEU A 78 19.57 -11.76 6.20
CA LEU A 78 20.90 -11.25 5.85
C LEU A 78 21.65 -10.60 7.02
N SER A 79 20.95 -10.23 8.09
CA SER A 79 21.50 -9.44 9.21
C SER A 79 21.61 -10.22 10.51
N GLU A 80 21.25 -11.51 10.52
CA GLU A 80 21.20 -12.38 11.71
C GLU A 80 22.48 -12.34 12.58
N HIS A 81 23.62 -11.96 12.01
CA HIS A 81 24.90 -11.93 12.73
C HIS A 81 25.62 -10.57 12.79
N ASN A 82 25.16 -9.52 12.09
CA ASN A 82 25.76 -8.18 12.17
C ASN A 82 24.79 -7.10 11.67
N TYR A 83 24.74 -5.97 12.38
CA TYR A 83 24.02 -4.79 11.92
C TYR A 83 24.68 -4.21 10.67
N ASN A 84 23.91 -4.10 9.58
CA ASN A 84 24.38 -3.63 8.28
C ASN A 84 23.66 -2.33 7.89
N SER A 85 24.40 -1.25 7.67
CA SER A 85 23.86 0.05 7.24
C SER A 85 23.08 -0.03 5.93
N THR A 86 23.46 -0.92 5.02
CA THR A 86 22.75 -1.18 3.77
C THR A 86 21.37 -1.79 4.02
N VAL A 87 21.26 -2.71 4.98
CA VAL A 87 19.97 -3.33 5.33
C VAL A 87 19.00 -2.30 5.89
N LYS A 88 19.50 -1.38 6.71
CA LYS A 88 18.69 -0.25 7.17
C LYS A 88 18.14 0.56 6.00
N VAL A 89 18.99 0.91 5.02
CA VAL A 89 18.56 1.68 3.84
C VAL A 89 17.49 0.93 3.04
N ILE A 90 17.64 -0.38 2.86
CA ILE A 90 16.65 -1.21 2.16
C ILE A 90 15.30 -1.18 2.90
N LYS A 91 15.30 -1.36 4.23
CA LYS A 91 14.09 -1.27 5.06
C LYS A 91 13.45 0.12 5.01
N ASP A 92 14.26 1.18 5.06
CA ASP A 92 13.78 2.56 4.97
C ASP A 92 13.11 2.83 3.60
N ILE A 93 13.68 2.34 2.49
CA ILE A 93 13.11 2.46 1.14
C ILE A 93 11.79 1.68 1.06
N SER A 94 11.75 0.48 1.62
CA SER A 94 10.57 -0.37 1.66
C SER A 94 9.41 0.28 2.42
N ALA A 95 9.67 0.87 3.58
CA ALA A 95 8.70 1.67 4.30
C ALA A 95 8.24 2.90 3.50
N GLY A 96 9.15 3.54 2.76
CA GLY A 96 8.83 4.63 1.84
C GLY A 96 7.87 4.24 0.70
N LEU A 97 7.95 3.00 0.21
CA LEU A 97 6.99 2.46 -0.76
C LEU A 97 5.58 2.38 -0.14
N VAL A 98 5.46 1.80 1.06
CA VAL A 98 4.17 1.68 1.79
C VAL A 98 3.56 3.07 2.05
N LEU A 99 4.39 4.04 2.44
CA LEU A 99 3.94 5.43 2.63
C LEU A 99 3.39 6.02 1.33
N THR A 100 4.11 5.84 0.23
CA THR A 100 3.73 6.39 -1.08
C THR A 100 2.39 5.84 -1.56
N VAL A 101 2.18 4.53 -1.45
CA VAL A 101 0.90 3.91 -1.82
C VAL A 101 -0.24 4.30 -0.86
N SER A 102 0.07 4.52 0.41
CA SER A 102 -0.91 5.00 1.41
C SER A 102 -1.37 6.42 1.09
N VAL A 103 -0.46 7.32 0.71
CA VAL A 103 -0.80 8.68 0.26
C VAL A 103 -1.69 8.64 -0.97
N PHE A 104 -1.35 7.81 -1.96
CA PHE A 104 -2.20 7.60 -3.14
C PHE A 104 -3.61 7.13 -2.76
N SER A 105 -3.72 6.14 -1.87
CA SER A 105 -5.02 5.63 -1.42
C SER A 105 -5.84 6.70 -0.70
N ILE A 106 -5.21 7.54 0.12
CA ILE A 106 -5.89 8.65 0.80
C ILE A 106 -6.43 9.64 -0.23
N MET A 107 -5.66 10.00 -1.26
CA MET A 107 -6.14 10.91 -2.30
C MET A 107 -7.35 10.35 -3.04
N VAL A 108 -7.32 9.09 -3.43
CA VAL A 108 -8.46 8.43 -4.09
C VAL A 108 -9.70 8.51 -3.19
N GLY A 109 -9.56 8.18 -1.91
CA GLY A 109 -10.64 8.28 -0.93
C GLY A 109 -11.18 9.71 -0.78
N VAL A 110 -10.30 10.70 -0.61
CA VAL A 110 -10.70 12.12 -0.49
C VAL A 110 -11.43 12.62 -1.74
N MET A 111 -10.96 12.25 -2.92
CA MET A 111 -11.57 12.67 -4.19
C MET A 111 -12.98 12.08 -4.38
N ILE A 112 -13.14 10.79 -4.10
CA ILE A 112 -14.41 10.08 -4.31
C ILE A 112 -15.40 10.42 -3.19
N PHE A 113 -15.02 10.22 -1.93
CA PHE A 113 -15.92 10.45 -0.80
C PHE A 113 -16.14 11.95 -0.53
N GLY A 114 -15.14 12.81 -0.77
CA GLY A 114 -15.32 14.26 -0.66
C GLY A 114 -16.33 14.80 -1.66
N LYS A 115 -16.33 14.30 -2.90
CA LYS A 115 -17.36 14.65 -3.89
C LYS A 115 -18.75 14.15 -3.46
N ARG A 116 -18.83 12.93 -2.92
CA ARG A 116 -20.11 12.30 -2.54
C ARG A 116 -20.73 12.88 -1.26
N PHE A 117 -19.95 13.08 -0.20
CA PHE A 117 -20.46 13.54 1.10
C PHE A 117 -20.39 15.05 1.29
N LEU A 118 -19.29 15.68 0.83
CA LEU A 118 -19.02 17.11 1.09
C LEU A 118 -19.31 18.01 -0.12
N ARG A 119 -19.76 17.42 -1.25
CA ARG A 119 -20.03 18.12 -2.51
C ARG A 119 -18.86 19.00 -2.96
N PHE A 120 -17.64 18.45 -2.85
CA PHE A 120 -16.43 19.16 -3.24
C PHE A 120 -16.53 19.70 -4.68
N PRO A 121 -16.27 21.00 -4.90
CA PRO A 121 -16.15 21.54 -6.23
C PRO A 121 -14.93 20.94 -6.94
N ASP A 122 -15.02 20.79 -8.26
CA ASP A 122 -14.01 20.09 -9.05
C ASP A 122 -12.61 20.74 -8.95
N PHE A 123 -12.53 22.04 -8.60
CA PHE A 123 -11.23 22.70 -8.42
C PHE A 123 -10.41 22.15 -7.23
N ILE A 124 -11.05 21.52 -6.24
CA ILE A 124 -10.35 20.87 -5.11
C ILE A 124 -9.44 19.75 -5.62
N ALA A 125 -9.78 19.13 -6.75
CA ALA A 125 -8.94 18.14 -7.41
C ALA A 125 -7.53 18.68 -7.67
N PHE A 126 -7.41 19.92 -8.15
CA PHE A 126 -6.13 20.54 -8.44
C PHE A 126 -5.27 20.69 -7.17
N PHE A 127 -5.88 21.02 -6.04
CA PHE A 127 -5.18 21.11 -4.76
C PHE A 127 -4.72 19.74 -4.27
N VAL A 128 -5.57 18.71 -4.37
CA VAL A 128 -5.23 17.33 -3.97
C VAL A 128 -4.09 16.79 -4.85
N TYR A 129 -4.16 16.98 -6.16
CA TYR A 129 -3.07 16.60 -7.07
C TYR A 129 -1.80 17.43 -6.83
N GLY A 130 -1.94 18.72 -6.51
CA GLY A 130 -0.83 19.59 -6.14
C GLY A 130 -0.10 19.10 -4.90
N ILE A 131 -0.82 18.70 -3.85
CA ILE A 131 -0.25 18.13 -2.63
C ILE A 131 0.56 16.86 -2.94
N PHE A 132 0.07 16.00 -3.84
CA PHE A 132 0.77 14.80 -4.25
C PHE A 132 2.07 15.08 -5.01
N VAL A 133 2.02 16.02 -5.95
CA VAL A 133 3.22 16.47 -6.66
C VAL A 133 4.23 17.05 -5.68
N ILE A 134 3.78 17.87 -4.73
CA ILE A 134 4.63 18.42 -3.67
C ILE A 134 5.25 17.31 -2.81
N TYR A 135 4.48 16.29 -2.42
CA TYR A 135 5.01 15.13 -1.70
C TYR A 135 6.16 14.47 -2.47
N PHE A 136 6.00 14.24 -3.79
CA PHE A 136 7.06 13.68 -4.63
C PHE A 136 8.27 14.62 -4.77
N LEU A 137 8.04 15.91 -4.96
CA LEU A 137 9.11 16.90 -5.05
C LEU A 137 9.92 16.97 -3.75
N ILE A 138 9.27 17.05 -2.59
CA ILE A 138 9.95 17.04 -1.28
C ILE A 138 10.74 15.74 -1.09
N SER A 139 10.15 14.60 -1.44
CA SER A 139 10.81 13.29 -1.35
C SER A 139 12.05 13.21 -2.26
N SER A 140 12.06 13.88 -3.42
CA SER A 140 13.22 13.95 -4.32
C SER A 140 14.29 14.97 -3.91
N VAL A 141 13.90 16.05 -3.23
CA VAL A 141 14.80 17.13 -2.78
C VAL A 141 15.54 16.76 -1.49
N SER A 142 15.12 15.70 -0.79
CA SER A 142 15.85 15.12 0.34
C SER A 142 17.21 14.56 -0.11
N LYS A 143 18.15 15.49 -0.30
CA LYS A 143 19.52 15.31 -0.76
C LYS A 143 20.28 14.38 0.18
N LYS A 144 20.93 13.39 -0.44
CA LYS A 144 22.22 12.79 -0.06
C LYS A 144 22.47 12.74 1.46
N ARG A 145 22.04 11.65 2.11
CA ARG A 145 22.89 11.10 3.18
C ARG A 145 24.17 10.60 2.51
N THR A 146 25.13 11.50 2.39
CA THR A 146 26.52 11.21 2.07
C THR A 146 27.12 10.29 3.13
N LYS A 147 27.81 9.25 2.61
CA LYS A 147 28.61 8.20 3.25
C LYS A 147 27.86 6.95 3.69
#